data_AF-A0A3D5EHE5-F1
#
_entry.id   AF-A0A3D5EHE5-F1
#
_cell.length_a   1.000
_cell.length_b   1.000
_cell.length_c   1.000
_cell.angle_alpha   90.00
_cell.angle_beta   90.00
_cell.angle_gamma   90.00
#
_symmetry.space_group_name_H-M   'P 1'
#
loop_
_entity.id
_entity.type
_entity.pdbx_description
1 polymer ?
#
loop_
_entity_poly.entity_id
_entity_poly.type
_entity_poly.pdbx_seq_one_letter_code
_entity_poly.pdbx_strand_id
1 'polypeptide(L)' 'MDKTQVVMEEANGVLDFWFGELSPEQWFKEDAALDKTITSRFSKLRAAAIKGELWPWRATATGRLAEIILLD' A
#
# COMPACT_ATOMS: atom_id res chain seq x y z
N MET A 1 14.59 -16.23 0.21
CA MET A 1 13.13 -15.98 0.28
C MET A 1 12.55 -16.14 -1.10
N ASP A 2 11.40 -16.81 -1.21
CA ASP A 2 10.65 -16.90 -2.46
C ASP A 2 10.19 -15.48 -2.87
N LYS A 3 10.25 -15.16 -4.17
CA LYS A 3 9.83 -13.83 -4.68
C LYS A 3 8.37 -13.55 -4.36
N THR A 4 7.52 -14.57 -4.36
CA THR A 4 6.11 -14.44 -4.00
C THR A 4 5.92 -14.03 -2.55
N GLN A 5 6.77 -14.53 -1.65
CA GLN A 5 6.70 -14.24 -0.22
C GLN A 5 7.06 -12.77 0.07
N VAL A 6 8.12 -12.25 -0.56
CA VAL A 6 8.53 -10.84 -0.42
C VAL A 6 7.45 -9.89 -0.98
N VAL A 7 6.86 -10.24 -2.11
CA VAL A 7 5.80 -9.43 -2.74
C VAL A 7 4.56 -9.34 -1.85
N MET A 8 4.21 -10.41 -1.12
CA MET A 8 3.09 -10.37 -0.17
C MET A 8 3.42 -9.64 1.14
N GLU A 9 4.69 -9.61 1.56
CA GLU A 9 5.14 -8.79 2.70
C GLU A 9 4.97 -7.30 2.42
N GLU A 10 5.20 -6.85 1.19
CA GLU A 10 4.97 -5.46 0.77
C GLU A 10 3.48 -5.06 0.84
N ALA A 11 2.57 -5.96 0.47
CA ALA A 11 1.12 -5.73 0.57
C ALA A 11 0.68 -5.56 2.03
N ASN A 12 1.18 -6.41 2.94
CA ASN A 12 0.90 -6.28 4.36
C ASN A 12 1.44 -4.97 4.91
N GLY A 13 2.62 -4.52 4.48
CA GLY A 13 3.18 -3.23 4.90
C GLY A 13 2.29 -2.02 4.56
N VAL A 14 1.55 -2.06 3.44
CA VAL A 14 0.54 -1.04 3.10
C VAL A 14 -0.64 -1.09 4.07
N LEU A 15 -1.17 -2.29 4.34
CA LEU A 15 -2.32 -2.47 5.22
C LEU A 15 -2.00 -2.14 6.68
N ASP A 16 -0.82 -2.55 7.17
CA ASP A 16 -0.34 -2.27 8.52
C ASP A 16 -0.17 -0.76 8.74
N PHE A 17 0.34 -0.05 7.73
CA PHE A 17 0.38 1.42 7.78
C PHE A 17 -1.04 2.01 7.81
N TRP A 18 -1.90 1.62 6.87
CA TRP A 18 -3.22 2.26 6.70
C TRP A 18 -4.20 1.98 7.84
N PHE A 19 -4.25 0.73 8.33
CA PHE A 19 -5.19 0.29 9.37
C PHE A 19 -4.55 0.19 10.77
N GLY A 20 -3.23 0.11 10.86
CA GLY A 20 -2.50 -0.03 12.11
C GLY A 20 -1.86 1.26 12.61
N GLU A 21 -1.13 1.98 11.74
CA GLU A 21 -0.45 3.23 12.12
C GLU A 21 -1.39 4.45 12.07
N LEU A 22 -2.33 4.49 11.14
CA LEU A 22 -3.27 5.60 10.99
C LEU A 22 -4.57 5.38 11.77
N SER A 23 -5.13 6.48 12.28
CA SER A 23 -6.51 6.49 12.77
C SER A 23 -7.51 6.73 11.63
N PRO A 24 -8.79 6.32 11.78
CA PRO A 24 -9.82 6.57 10.78
C PRO A 24 -10.00 8.05 10.40
N GLU A 25 -9.76 8.96 11.34
CA GLU A 25 -9.82 10.40 11.08
C GLU A 25 -8.71 10.87 10.14
N GLN A 26 -7.53 10.25 10.22
CA GLN A 26 -6.39 10.58 9.35
C GLN A 26 -6.60 10.14 7.90
N TRP A 27 -7.52 9.21 7.64
CA TRP A 27 -7.84 8.79 6.25
C TRP A 27 -8.51 9.90 5.44
N PHE A 28 -9.23 10.81 6.11
CA PHE A 28 -10.05 11.84 5.44
C PHE A 28 -9.58 13.26 5.73
N LYS A 29 -8.62 13.43 6.64
CA LYS A 29 -8.09 14.73 7.02
C LYS A 29 -6.90 15.09 6.13
N GLU A 30 -6.92 16.30 5.58
CA GLU A 30 -5.76 16.86 4.89
C GLU A 30 -4.61 17.12 5.89
N ASP A 31 -3.45 16.50 5.64
CA ASP A 31 -2.24 16.64 6.46
C ASP A 31 -0.98 16.49 5.59
N ALA A 32 -0.33 17.61 5.29
CA ALA A 32 0.85 17.64 4.43
C ALA A 32 2.07 16.86 4.99
N ALA A 33 2.15 16.62 6.30
CA ALA A 33 3.22 15.81 6.88
C ALA A 33 2.93 14.31 6.70
N LEU A 34 1.67 13.92 6.82
CA LEU A 34 1.21 12.58 6.50
C LEU A 34 1.39 12.28 5.00
N ASP A 35 1.02 13.21 4.12
CA ASP A 35 1.18 13.04 2.66
C ASP A 35 2.63 12.82 2.25
N LYS A 36 3.56 13.56 2.87
CA LYS A 36 5.01 13.36 2.68
C LYS A 36 5.45 11.98 3.15
N THR A 37 4.90 11.52 4.27
CA THR A 37 5.21 10.19 4.82
C THR A 37 4.71 9.09 3.88
N ILE A 38 3.45 9.18 3.41
CA ILE A 38 2.85 8.26 2.45
C ILE A 38 3.68 8.23 1.16
N THR A 39 3.99 9.40 0.60
CA THR A 39 4.79 9.51 -0.63
C THR A 39 6.17 8.90 -0.47
N SER A 40 6.85 9.20 0.64
CA SER A 40 8.19 8.67 0.92
C SER A 40 8.20 7.14 1.01
N ARG A 41 7.22 6.55 1.70
CA ARG A 41 7.14 5.10 1.93
C ARG A 41 6.65 4.34 0.69
N PHE A 42 5.62 4.83 0.01
CA PHE A 42 4.85 4.02 -0.94
C PHE A 42 4.92 4.49 -2.40
N SER A 43 5.61 5.59 -2.73
CA SER A 43 5.70 6.09 -4.12
C SER A 43 6.21 5.06 -5.13
N LYS A 44 7.19 4.23 -4.75
CA LYS A 44 7.71 3.17 -5.62
C LYS A 44 6.69 2.06 -5.87
N LEU A 45 6.00 1.62 -4.81
CA LEU A 45 4.94 0.61 -4.91
C LEU A 45 3.75 1.13 -5.72
N ARG A 46 3.33 2.37 -5.49
CA ARG A 46 2.30 3.02 -6.30
C ARG A 46 2.69 3.10 -7.78
N ALA A 47 3.94 3.44 -8.09
CA ALA A 47 4.43 3.47 -9.47
C ALA A 47 4.40 2.08 -10.13
N ALA A 48 4.73 1.01 -9.37
CA ALA A 48 4.62 -0.37 -9.84
C ALA A 48 3.15 -0.79 -10.04
N ALA A 49 2.26 -0.41 -9.11
CA ALA A 49 0.82 -0.67 -9.20
C ALA A 49 0.21 -0.04 -10.47
N ILE A 50 0.54 1.22 -10.77
CA ILE A 50 0.09 1.92 -11.98
C ILE A 50 0.50 1.18 -13.26
N LYS A 51 1.68 0.52 -13.26
CA LYS A 51 2.17 -0.28 -14.38
C LYS A 51 1.62 -1.71 -14.42
N GLY A 52 0.83 -2.10 -13.42
CA GLY A 52 0.32 -3.48 -13.26
C GLY A 52 1.39 -4.49 -12.83
N GLU A 53 2.53 -4.04 -12.33
CA GLU A 53 3.65 -4.91 -11.91
C GLU A 53 3.30 -5.69 -10.63
N LEU A 54 2.33 -5.22 -9.83
CA LEU A 54 1.85 -5.87 -8.61
C LEU A 54 0.69 -6.87 -8.86
N TRP A 55 0.52 -7.35 -10.09
CA TRP A 55 -0.53 -8.33 -10.43
C TRP A 55 -0.60 -9.57 -9.51
N PRO A 56 0.48 -10.08 -8.88
CA PRO A 56 0.37 -11.22 -7.95
C PRO A 56 -0.48 -10.91 -6.71
N TRP A 57 -0.58 -9.65 -6.29
CA TRP A 57 -1.43 -9.21 -5.16
C TRP A 57 -2.90 -9.54 -5.41
N ARG A 58 -3.30 -9.66 -6.68
CA ARG A 58 -4.67 -9.98 -7.07
C ARG A 58 -5.06 -11.43 -6.78
N ALA A 59 -4.13 -12.26 -6.32
CA ALA A 59 -4.41 -13.63 -5.90
C ALA A 59 -5.18 -13.71 -4.57
N THR A 60 -5.12 -12.68 -3.72
CA THR A 60 -5.77 -12.68 -2.40
C THR A 60 -6.61 -11.41 -2.19
N ALA A 61 -7.56 -11.47 -1.26
CA ALA A 61 -8.36 -10.30 -0.89
C ALA A 61 -7.51 -9.18 -0.27
N THR A 62 -6.53 -9.54 0.56
CA THR A 62 -5.64 -8.59 1.23
C THR A 62 -4.71 -7.89 0.23
N GLY A 63 -4.13 -8.63 -0.72
CA GLY A 63 -3.30 -8.03 -1.76
C GLY A 63 -4.10 -7.08 -2.65
N ARG A 64 -5.33 -7.44 -3.04
CA ARG A 64 -6.22 -6.53 -3.79
C ARG A 64 -6.52 -5.25 -3.02
N LEU A 65 -6.81 -5.37 -1.72
CA LEU A 65 -7.10 -4.20 -0.88
C LEU A 65 -5.90 -3.26 -0.80
N ALA A 66 -4.69 -3.80 -0.63
CA ALA A 66 -3.46 -3.01 -0.65
C ALA A 66 -3.23 -2.33 -2.00
N GLU A 67 -3.51 -3.03 -3.11
CA GLU A 67 -3.40 -2.45 -4.47
C GLU A 67 -4.40 -1.30 -4.67
N ILE A 68 -5.63 -1.42 -4.15
CA ILE A 68 -6.65 -0.36 -4.19
C ILE A 68 -6.18 0.88 -3.43
N ILE A 69 -5.69 0.72 -2.18
CA ILE A 69 -5.19 1.84 -1.35
C ILE A 69 -4.01 2.59 -2.01
N LEU A 70 -3.20 1.91 -2.83
CA LEU A 70 -2.12 2.58 -3.57
C LEU A 70 -2.61 3.38 -4.77
N LEU A 71 -3.74 2.97 -5.37
CA LEU A 71 -4.23 3.50 -6.64
C LEU A 71 -5.33 4.55 -6.50
N ASP A 72 -6.17 4.42 -5.47
CA ASP A 72 -7.24 5.34 -5.07
C ASP A 72 -6.74 6.35 -4.03
#